data_AF-A0A1V2RLA5-F1
#
_entry.id   AF-A0A1V2RLA5-F1
#
_cell.length_a   1.000
_cell.length_b   1.000
_cell.length_c   1.000
_cell.angle_alpha   90.00
_cell.angle_beta   90.00
_cell.angle_gamma   90.00
#
_symmetry.space_group_name_H-M   'P 1'
#
loop_
_entity.id
_entity.type
_entity.pdbx_description
1 polymer ?
#
loop_
_entity_poly.entity_id
_entity_poly.type
_entity_poly.pdbx_seq_one_letter_code
_entity_poly.pdbx_strand_id
1 'polypeptide(L)'
;MTADADKLRAEAARHEADAYESFQSCDNDGFLSQWASGKMAGLRRLEADIAEAGGVWEFPALFDLDGNLVPAKEVEGRYGLSWMLLNEHGRCAGWFNPSKARSPEVRRRNNAAKGYYIGSVRVPADADLEGGNAFSVRAVALRKDNGWSPDAVIVDNGQ
;
A
#
# COMPACT_ATOMS: atom_id res chain seq x y z
N MET A 1 -18.06 11.41 6.87
CA MET A 1 -17.00 10.43 6.52
C MET A 1 -17.28 9.04 7.09
N THR A 2 -17.87 8.91 8.29
CA THR A 2 -18.29 7.59 8.83
C THR A 2 -19.41 6.91 8.02
N ALA A 3 -20.40 7.67 7.54
CA ALA A 3 -21.50 7.10 6.75
C ALA A 3 -21.05 6.43 5.43
N ASP A 4 -19.98 6.93 4.81
CA ASP A 4 -19.41 6.31 3.61
C ASP A 4 -18.64 5.03 3.95
N ALA A 5 -17.88 5.02 5.04
CA ALA A 5 -17.21 3.82 5.55
C ALA A 5 -18.22 2.72 5.95
N ASP A 6 -19.32 3.09 6.61
CA ASP A 6 -20.38 2.14 7.00
C ASP A 6 -21.07 1.54 5.77
N LYS A 7 -21.31 2.34 4.72
CA LYS A 7 -21.84 1.85 3.45
C LYS A 7 -20.88 0.85 2.79
N LEU A 8 -19.58 1.17 2.76
CA LEU A 8 -18.55 0.28 2.21
C LEU A 8 -18.46 -1.04 2.97
N ARG A 9 -18.61 -1.01 4.30
CA ARG A 9 -18.70 -2.24 5.11
C ARG A 9 -19.95 -3.06 4.83
N ALA A 10 -21.10 -2.41 4.65
CA ALA A 10 -22.33 -3.09 4.26
C ALA A 10 -22.20 -3.75 2.88
N GLU A 11 -21.55 -3.08 1.92
CA GLU A 11 -21.23 -3.66 0.61
C GLU A 11 -20.27 -4.86 0.74
N ALA A 12 -19.25 -4.76 1.59
CA ALA A 12 -18.35 -5.89 1.87
C ALA A 12 -19.12 -7.09 2.45
N ALA A 13 -20.01 -6.86 3.43
CA ALA A 13 -20.82 -7.91 4.03
C ALA A 13 -21.78 -8.56 3.02
N ARG A 14 -22.34 -7.76 2.10
CA ARG A 14 -23.18 -8.28 1.02
C ARG A 14 -22.40 -9.20 0.07
N HIS A 15 -21.17 -8.82 -0.32
CA HIS A 15 -20.33 -9.70 -1.13
C HIS A 15 -20.02 -11.03 -0.44
N GLU A 16 -19.88 -11.04 0.88
CA GLU A 16 -19.69 -12.30 1.63
C GLU A 16 -20.95 -13.15 1.66
N ALA A 17 -22.13 -12.52 1.78
CA ALA A 17 -23.40 -13.22 1.67
C ALA A 17 -23.58 -13.82 0.28
N ASP A 18 -23.30 -13.07 -0.78
CA ASP A 18 -23.37 -13.54 -2.18
C ASP A 18 -22.44 -14.74 -2.41
N ALA A 19 -21.23 -14.72 -1.84
CA ALA A 19 -20.29 -15.84 -1.91
C ALA A 19 -20.84 -17.09 -1.20
N TYR A 20 -21.44 -16.92 -0.02
CA TYR A 20 -22.03 -18.02 0.74
C TYR A 20 -23.25 -18.62 0.02
N GLU A 21 -24.14 -17.79 -0.51
CA GLU A 21 -25.29 -18.25 -1.31
C GLU A 21 -24.83 -19.02 -2.55
N SER A 22 -23.81 -18.50 -3.25
CA SER A 22 -23.21 -19.18 -4.40
C SER A 22 -22.60 -20.54 -4.05
N PHE A 23 -22.01 -20.68 -2.86
CA PHE A 23 -21.52 -21.96 -2.35
C PHE A 23 -22.66 -22.95 -2.10
N GLN A 24 -23.76 -22.50 -1.50
CA GLN A 24 -24.90 -23.34 -1.18
C GLN A 24 -25.70 -23.78 -2.43
N SER A 25 -25.64 -23.00 -3.51
CA SER A 25 -26.50 -23.20 -4.68
C SER A 25 -25.88 -23.99 -5.84
N CYS A 26 -24.60 -24.37 -5.82
CA CYS A 26 -23.89 -24.72 -7.06
C CYS A 26 -23.25 -26.11 -7.14
N ASP A 27 -23.61 -26.80 -8.23
CA ASP A 27 -23.26 -28.17 -8.64
C ASP A 27 -22.17 -28.19 -9.75
N ASN A 28 -21.37 -27.12 -9.97
CA ASN A 28 -20.03 -27.12 -10.62
C ASN A 28 -19.43 -25.72 -10.95
N ASP A 29 -20.14 -24.60 -10.80
CA ASP A 29 -19.64 -23.26 -11.22
C ASP A 29 -19.57 -22.20 -10.09
N GLY A 30 -19.49 -22.65 -8.83
CA GLY A 30 -19.46 -21.76 -7.66
C GLY A 30 -18.10 -21.08 -7.42
N PHE A 31 -17.00 -21.66 -7.92
CA PHE A 31 -15.66 -21.23 -7.54
C PHE A 31 -15.33 -19.80 -8.00
N LEU A 32 -15.61 -19.44 -9.25
CA LEU A 32 -15.27 -18.11 -9.79
C LEU A 32 -16.11 -17.00 -9.15
N SER A 33 -17.40 -17.25 -8.92
CA SER A 33 -18.32 -16.32 -8.28
C SER A 33 -17.97 -16.10 -6.80
N GLN A 34 -17.64 -17.18 -6.07
CA GLN A 34 -17.13 -17.09 -4.70
C GLN A 34 -15.80 -16.32 -4.64
N TRP A 35 -14.89 -16.63 -5.57
CA TRP A 35 -13.60 -15.96 -5.65
C TRP A 35 -13.75 -14.46 -5.89
N ALA A 36 -14.55 -14.06 -6.89
CA ALA A 36 -14.76 -12.66 -7.23
C ALA A 36 -15.40 -11.89 -6.07
N SER A 37 -16.41 -12.48 -5.44
CA SER A 37 -17.09 -11.89 -4.29
C SER A 37 -16.14 -11.70 -3.11
N GLY A 38 -15.28 -12.68 -2.82
CA GLY A 38 -14.23 -12.54 -1.80
C GLY A 38 -13.23 -11.41 -2.09
N LYS A 39 -12.83 -11.20 -3.35
CA LYS A 39 -11.94 -10.08 -3.72
C LYS A 39 -12.63 -8.72 -3.56
N MET A 40 -13.88 -8.61 -3.98
CA MET A 40 -14.66 -7.38 -3.83
C MET A 40 -14.92 -7.04 -2.36
N ALA A 41 -15.19 -8.03 -1.51
CA ALA A 41 -15.30 -7.83 -0.07
C ALA A 41 -14.00 -7.27 0.53
N GLY A 42 -12.84 -7.80 0.10
CA GLY A 42 -11.53 -7.29 0.51
C GLY A 42 -11.28 -5.85 0.06
N LEU A 43 -11.65 -5.51 -1.18
CA LEU A 43 -11.55 -4.14 -1.71
C LEU A 43 -12.39 -3.17 -0.88
N ARG A 44 -13.68 -3.47 -0.68
CA ARG A 44 -14.61 -2.60 0.07
C ARG A 44 -14.19 -2.41 1.53
N ARG A 45 -13.59 -3.43 2.16
CA ARG A 45 -12.99 -3.29 3.49
C ARG A 45 -11.85 -2.29 3.50
N LEU A 46 -10.90 -2.42 2.57
CA LEU A 46 -9.77 -1.50 2.51
C LEU A 46 -10.22 -0.06 2.19
N GLU A 47 -11.21 0.11 1.30
CA GLU A 47 -11.81 1.43 1.05
C GLU A 47 -12.45 2.01 2.31
N ALA A 48 -13.15 1.19 3.10
CA ALA A 48 -13.74 1.64 4.37
C ALA A 48 -12.64 2.08 5.36
N ASP A 49 -11.57 1.30 5.50
CA ASP A 49 -10.46 1.61 6.40
C ASP A 49 -9.74 2.91 5.98
N ILE A 50 -9.55 3.13 4.66
CA ILE A 50 -9.00 4.39 4.14
C ILE A 50 -9.97 5.56 4.40
N ALA A 51 -11.28 5.37 4.20
CA ALA A 51 -12.28 6.39 4.45
C ALA A 51 -12.33 6.80 5.94
N GLU A 52 -12.22 5.84 6.86
CA GLU A 52 -12.13 6.10 8.30
C GLU A 52 -10.86 6.82 8.71
N ALA A 53 -9.74 6.47 8.06
CA ALA A 53 -8.47 7.17 8.25
C ALA A 53 -8.49 8.62 7.70
N GLY A 54 -9.60 9.08 7.12
CA GLY A 54 -9.74 10.42 6.55
C GLY A 54 -9.30 10.52 5.10
N GLY A 55 -9.34 9.40 4.35
CA GLY A 55 -8.91 9.33 2.96
C GLY A 55 -7.40 9.24 2.78
N VAL A 56 -6.65 8.96 3.86
CA VAL A 56 -5.19 8.82 3.84
C VAL A 56 -4.79 7.41 4.26
N TRP A 57 -3.64 6.96 3.78
CA TRP A 57 -3.04 5.69 4.17
C TRP A 57 -1.54 5.86 4.44
N GLU A 58 -0.99 4.93 5.21
CA GLU A 58 0.42 4.92 5.57
C GLU A 58 1.25 4.21 4.50
N PHE A 59 2.28 4.88 4.01
CA PHE A 59 3.22 4.37 3.02
C PHE A 59 4.66 4.52 3.51
N PRO A 60 5.56 3.61 3.10
CA PRO A 60 6.97 3.82 3.37
C PRO A 60 7.46 5.09 2.68
N ALA A 61 8.42 5.76 3.31
CA ALA A 61 9.10 6.93 2.77
C ALA A 61 10.58 6.93 3.15
N LEU A 62 11.38 7.64 2.37
CA LEU A 62 12.81 7.78 2.56
C LEU A 62 13.12 9.08 3.31
N PHE A 63 13.96 9.00 4.32
CA PHE A 63 14.43 10.13 5.11
C PHE A 63 15.95 10.20 5.07
N ASP A 64 16.51 11.39 5.14
CA ASP A 64 17.95 11.57 5.31
C ASP A 64 18.37 11.34 6.78
N LEU A 65 19.66 11.46 7.08
CA LEU A 65 20.18 11.30 8.44
C LEU A 65 19.73 12.41 9.40
N ASP A 66 19.35 13.56 8.86
CA ASP A 66 18.85 14.71 9.63
C ASP A 66 17.33 14.60 9.90
N GLY A 67 16.67 13.58 9.34
CA GLY A 67 15.25 13.31 9.50
C GLY A 67 14.34 14.05 8.51
N ASN A 68 14.90 14.67 7.47
CA ASN A 68 14.12 15.33 6.43
C ASN A 68 13.61 14.32 5.41
N LEU A 69 12.40 14.56 4.91
CA LEU A 69 11.79 13.75 3.87
C LEU A 69 12.56 13.91 2.54
N VAL A 70 13.05 12.80 2.00
CA VAL A 70 13.78 12.78 0.74
C VAL A 70 12.80 12.61 -0.43
N PRO A 71 12.92 13.41 -1.50
CA PRO A 71 12.21 13.16 -2.75
C PRO A 71 12.60 11.83 -3.36
N ALA A 72 11.81 10.80 -3.12
CA ALA A 72 12.07 9.46 -3.62
C ALA A 72 10.78 8.68 -3.86
N LYS A 73 10.82 7.82 -4.88
CA LYS A 73 9.73 6.89 -5.23
C LYS A 73 10.22 5.45 -5.11
N GLU A 74 9.41 4.59 -4.52
CA GLU A 74 9.68 3.16 -4.50
C GLU A 74 9.34 2.54 -5.87
N VAL A 75 10.29 1.78 -6.43
CA VAL A 75 10.18 1.14 -7.74
C VAL A 75 10.58 -0.32 -7.62
N GLU A 76 9.77 -1.20 -8.19
CA GLU A 76 10.10 -2.61 -8.29
C GLU A 76 11.12 -2.83 -9.42
N GLY A 77 12.35 -3.19 -9.03
CA GLY A 77 13.41 -3.54 -9.97
C GLY A 77 13.61 -5.06 -10.10
N ARG A 78 14.45 -5.49 -11.04
CA ARG A 78 14.78 -6.91 -11.30
C ARG A 78 15.22 -7.69 -10.06
N TYR A 79 15.85 -7.01 -9.09
CA TYR A 79 16.40 -7.61 -7.88
C TYR A 79 15.59 -7.29 -6.62
N GLY A 80 14.37 -6.77 -6.79
CA GLY A 80 13.46 -6.35 -5.73
C GLY A 80 13.30 -4.83 -5.65
N LEU A 81 12.66 -4.40 -4.56
CA LEU A 81 12.30 -3.02 -4.31
C LEU A 81 13.53 -2.13 -4.14
N SER A 82 13.53 -1.02 -4.89
CA SER A 82 14.60 -0.02 -4.92
C SER A 82 13.98 1.37 -4.86
N TRP A 83 14.63 2.31 -4.20
CA TRP A 83 14.19 3.70 -4.15
C TRP A 83 14.86 4.48 -5.26
N MET A 84 14.05 5.11 -6.11
CA MET A 84 14.50 6.07 -7.10
C MET A 84 14.49 7.46 -6.47
N LEU A 85 15.67 8.05 -6.29
CA LEU A 85 15.81 9.42 -5.82
C LEU A 85 15.40 10.37 -6.93
N LEU A 86 14.60 11.39 -6.59
CA LEU A 86 14.08 12.38 -7.52
C LEU A 86 14.86 13.68 -7.36
N ASN A 87 15.22 14.32 -8.48
CA ASN A 87 15.69 15.70 -8.47
C ASN A 87 14.51 16.69 -8.44
N GLU A 88 14.81 17.99 -8.39
CA GLU A 88 13.82 19.08 -8.41
C GLU A 88 12.86 19.04 -9.61
N HIS A 89 13.26 18.37 -10.70
CA HIS A 89 12.44 18.19 -11.90
C HIS A 89 11.71 16.85 -11.96
N GLY A 90 11.69 16.07 -10.86
CA GLY A 90 11.03 14.76 -10.79
C GLY A 90 11.72 13.66 -11.61
N ARG A 91 12.97 13.88 -12.04
CA ARG A 91 13.77 12.88 -12.79
C ARG A 91 14.67 12.09 -11.84
N CYS A 92 15.05 10.89 -12.27
CA CYS A 92 15.97 10.04 -11.52
C CYS A 92 17.32 10.73 -11.30
N ALA A 93 17.63 11.03 -10.04
CA ALA A 93 18.91 11.57 -9.58
C ALA A 93 19.85 10.46 -9.06
N GLY A 94 19.31 9.31 -8.70
CA GLY A 94 20.07 8.20 -8.15
C GLY A 94 19.18 7.07 -7.64
N TRP A 95 19.82 6.04 -7.10
CA TRP A 95 19.15 4.84 -6.59
C TRP A 95 19.62 4.51 -5.18
N PHE A 96 18.68 4.20 -4.30
CA PHE A 96 18.94 3.67 -2.97
C PHE A 96 18.36 2.26 -2.85
N ASN A 97 19.22 1.29 -2.52
CA ASN A 97 18.82 -0.09 -2.30
C ASN A 97 18.79 -0.38 -0.80
N PRO A 98 17.61 -0.68 -0.22
CA PRO A 98 17.49 -0.94 1.20
C PRO A 98 18.23 -2.24 1.58
N SER A 99 18.75 -2.28 2.80
CA SER A 99 19.39 -3.48 3.33
C SER A 99 18.38 -4.62 3.49
N LYS A 100 18.73 -5.80 2.97
CA LYS A 100 17.93 -7.04 3.09
C LYS A 100 18.21 -7.80 4.40
N ALA A 101 18.82 -7.14 5.38
CA ALA A 101 19.09 -7.75 6.68
C ALA A 101 17.78 -8.12 7.39
N ARG A 102 17.73 -9.30 8.00
CA ARG A 102 16.54 -9.80 8.71
C ARG A 102 16.26 -9.04 10.01
N SER A 103 17.31 -8.62 10.71
CA SER A 103 17.18 -7.83 11.94
C SER A 103 16.82 -6.38 11.59
N PRO A 104 15.72 -5.82 12.12
CA PRO A 104 15.34 -4.42 11.90
C PRO A 104 16.43 -3.43 12.31
N GLU A 105 17.12 -3.69 13.43
CA GLU A 105 18.21 -2.84 13.91
C GLU A 105 19.41 -2.84 12.96
N VAL A 106 19.81 -4.02 12.49
CA VAL A 106 20.90 -4.15 11.51
C VAL A 106 20.51 -3.50 10.19
N ARG A 107 19.25 -3.63 9.78
CA ARG A 107 18.72 -2.98 8.57
C ARG A 107 18.77 -1.45 8.70
N ARG A 108 18.30 -0.89 9.82
CA ARG A 108 18.37 0.55 10.11
C ARG A 108 19.83 1.04 10.10
N ARG A 109 20.72 0.37 10.84
CA ARG A 109 22.14 0.73 10.87
C ARG A 109 22.79 0.69 9.48
N ASN A 110 22.52 -0.34 8.69
CA ASN A 110 23.08 -0.47 7.34
C ASN A 110 22.50 0.55 6.35
N ASN A 111 21.24 0.95 6.54
CA ASN A 111 20.61 2.01 5.74
C ASN A 111 21.17 3.37 6.14
N ALA A 112 21.33 3.63 7.44
CA ALA A 112 21.96 4.84 7.97
C ALA A 112 23.40 4.99 7.47
N ALA A 113 24.16 3.89 7.41
CA ALA A 113 25.50 3.88 6.81
C ALA A 113 25.51 4.25 5.32
N LYS A 114 24.37 4.14 4.63
CA LYS A 114 24.18 4.58 3.23
C LYS A 114 23.58 5.99 3.13
N GLY A 115 23.35 6.66 4.26
CA GLY A 115 22.83 8.02 4.34
C GLY A 115 21.30 8.15 4.47
N TYR A 116 20.57 7.05 4.68
CA TYR A 116 19.10 7.10 4.67
C TYR A 116 18.43 6.26 5.76
N TYR A 117 17.26 6.71 6.19
CA TYR A 117 16.29 5.95 6.98
C TYR A 117 15.03 5.67 6.16
N ILE A 118 14.35 4.57 6.49
CA ILE A 118 13.03 4.26 5.93
C ILE A 118 12.05 4.40 7.09
N GLY A 119 11.19 5.39 6.97
CA GLY A 119 10.09 5.64 7.90
C GLY A 119 8.76 5.48 7.19
N SER A 120 7.74 6.15 7.69
CA SER A 120 6.40 6.12 7.12
C SER A 120 5.75 7.51 7.09
N VAL A 121 4.94 7.72 6.05
CA VAL A 121 4.17 8.94 5.83
C VAL A 121 2.71 8.60 5.56
N ARG A 122 1.81 9.49 5.96
CA ARG A 122 0.40 9.45 5.55
C ARG A 122 0.18 10.38 4.39
N VAL A 123 -0.39 9.83 3.32
CA VAL A 123 -0.79 10.58 2.12
C VAL A 123 -2.15 10.12 1.62
N PRO A 124 -2.84 10.95 0.81
CA PRO A 124 -4.09 10.55 0.19
C PRO A 124 -3.97 9.26 -0.62
N ALA A 125 -4.89 8.34 -0.39
CA ALA A 125 -4.89 7.02 -0.99
C ALA A 125 -6.26 6.64 -1.57
N ASP A 126 -6.23 5.69 -2.50
CA ASP A 126 -7.39 4.89 -2.90
C ASP A 126 -7.08 3.41 -2.67
N ALA A 127 -8.11 2.56 -2.66
CA ALA A 127 -7.92 1.12 -2.74
C ALA A 127 -8.12 0.64 -4.18
N ASP A 128 -7.35 -0.36 -4.60
CA ASP A 128 -7.55 -1.05 -5.87
C ASP A 128 -7.17 -2.53 -5.74
N LEU A 129 -7.52 -3.34 -6.74
CA LEU A 129 -7.13 -4.74 -6.84
C LEU A 129 -5.88 -4.88 -7.70
N GLU A 130 -4.79 -5.35 -7.10
CA GLU A 130 -3.56 -5.70 -7.83
C GLU A 130 -3.27 -7.20 -7.77
N GLY A 131 -2.77 -7.76 -8.86
CA GLY A 131 -2.31 -9.14 -8.96
C GLY A 131 -2.10 -9.59 -10.41
N GLY A 132 -1.16 -10.51 -10.64
CA GLY A 132 -0.84 -11.00 -11.98
C GLY A 132 -1.67 -12.20 -12.46
N ASN A 133 -2.45 -12.80 -11.55
CA ASN A 133 -3.31 -13.95 -11.82
C ASN A 133 -4.35 -14.11 -10.71
N ALA A 134 -5.35 -14.99 -10.91
CA ALA A 134 -6.45 -15.22 -9.96
C ALA A 134 -6.01 -15.51 -8.51
N PHE A 135 -4.85 -16.14 -8.29
CA PHE A 135 -4.38 -16.48 -6.95
C PHE A 135 -3.61 -15.34 -6.26
N SER A 136 -3.17 -14.33 -7.01
CA SER A 136 -2.37 -13.21 -6.50
C SER A 136 -3.15 -11.90 -6.36
N VAL A 137 -4.38 -11.82 -6.88
CA VAL A 137 -5.24 -10.64 -6.73
C VAL A 137 -5.50 -10.35 -5.26
N ARG A 138 -5.23 -9.11 -4.83
CA ARG A 138 -5.52 -8.62 -3.48
C ARG A 138 -5.84 -7.13 -3.52
N ALA A 139 -6.59 -6.66 -2.53
CA ALA A 139 -6.77 -5.24 -2.31
C ALA A 139 -5.45 -4.62 -1.83
N VAL A 140 -5.07 -3.49 -2.43
CA VAL A 140 -3.89 -2.71 -2.06
C VAL A 140 -4.26 -1.24 -1.98
N ALA A 141 -3.57 -0.50 -1.11
CA ALA A 141 -3.69 0.95 -1.05
C ALA A 141 -2.73 1.55 -2.08
N LEU A 142 -3.23 2.46 -2.92
CA LEU A 142 -2.47 3.18 -3.93
C LEU A 142 -2.39 4.65 -3.55
N ARG A 143 -1.18 5.22 -3.60
CA ARG A 143 -0.98 6.66 -3.40
C ARG A 143 -1.53 7.45 -4.58
N LYS A 144 -2.20 8.57 -4.31
CA LYS A 144 -2.70 9.50 -5.33
C LYS A 144 -1.64 10.45 -5.91
N ASP A 145 -0.49 10.55 -5.24
CA ASP A 145 0.54 11.57 -5.50
C ASP A 145 1.65 11.12 -6.47
N ASN A 146 1.42 10.05 -7.24
CA ASN A 146 2.40 9.48 -8.18
C ASN A 146 3.74 9.05 -7.52
N GLY A 147 3.77 8.88 -6.20
CA GLY A 147 4.88 8.29 -5.44
C GLY A 147 5.69 9.25 -4.58
N TRP A 148 5.46 10.57 -4.66
CA TRP A 148 6.05 11.55 -3.76
C TRP A 148 5.18 12.80 -3.62
N SER A 149 5.07 13.31 -2.39
CA SER A 149 4.43 14.59 -2.09
C SER A 149 5.23 15.32 -1.00
N PRO A 150 5.52 16.63 -1.17
CA PRO A 150 6.14 17.44 -0.12
C PRO A 150 5.19 17.68 1.06
N ASP A 151 3.88 17.59 0.85
CA ASP A 151 2.83 17.80 1.86
C ASP A 151 2.50 16.53 2.65
N ALA A 152 3.32 15.48 2.52
CA ALA A 152 3.12 14.21 3.20
C ALA A 152 3.27 14.39 4.72
N VAL A 153 2.32 13.84 5.49
CA VAL A 153 2.37 13.90 6.95
C VAL A 153 3.31 12.80 7.45
N ILE A 154 4.41 13.18 8.09
CA ILE A 154 5.38 12.24 8.66
C ILE A 154 4.76 11.54 9.88
N VAL A 155 4.71 10.21 9.85
CA VAL A 155 4.26 9.37 10.97
C VAL A 155 5.47 8.89 11.77
N ASP A 156 6.49 8.42 11.06
CA ASP A 156 7.75 7.94 11.60
C ASP A 156 8.87 8.33 10.63
N ASN A 157 9.97 8.88 11.14
CA ASN A 157 11.16 9.20 10.34
C ASN A 157 12.17 8.03 10.28
N GLY A 158 11.87 6.92 10.97
CA GLY A 158 12.64 5.68 10.95
C GLY A 158 13.88 5.68 11.84
N GLN A 159 14.07 6.71 12.66
CA GLN A 159 15.16 6.81 13.65
C GLN A 159 14.86 5.97 14.91
#